data_AF-A0A812ULS8-F1
#
_entry.id   AF-A0A812ULS8-F1
#
_cell.length_a   1.000
_cell.length_b   1.000
_cell.length_c   1.000
_cell.angle_alpha   90.00
_cell.angle_beta   90.00
_cell.angle_gamma   90.00
#
_symmetry.space_group_name_H-M   'P 1'
#
loop_
_entity.id
_entity.type
_entity.pdbx_description
1 polymer ?
#
loop_
_entity_poly.entity_id
_entity_poly.type
_entity_poly.pdbx_seq_one_letter_code
_entity_poly.pdbx_strand_id
1 'polypeptide(L)'
;AFEAMRSARLEPNEVTYTALLRARIAAGDRAGAKRLAVEGRLNEVGFTLLINAYAMSGDVRGAKDAFELLSKQSRPNLASYTALMKAYAKARDARGADEVLAQIQKHSLQPNSATYATLISAQAK
;
A
#
# COMPACT_ATOMS: atom_id res chain seq x y z
N ALA A 1 -14.53 -13.43 12.42
CA ALA A 1 -13.05 -13.45 12.40
C ALA A 1 -12.45 -12.13 12.92
N PHE A 2 -12.69 -10.97 12.29
CA PHE A 2 -12.17 -9.66 12.75
C PHE A 2 -12.68 -9.23 14.14
N GLU A 3 -13.99 -9.31 14.37
CA GLU A 3 -14.61 -9.04 15.67
C GLU A 3 -14.08 -9.97 16.78
N ALA A 4 -13.75 -11.22 16.43
CA ALA A 4 -13.21 -12.21 17.37
C ALA A 4 -11.75 -11.91 17.78
N MET A 5 -10.95 -11.29 16.91
CA MET A 5 -9.58 -10.87 17.24
C MET A 5 -9.59 -9.58 18.07
N ARG A 6 -10.52 -8.67 17.77
CA ARG A 6 -10.76 -7.44 18.53
C ARG A 6 -11.26 -7.74 19.95
N SER A 7 -12.13 -8.74 20.11
CA SER A 7 -12.60 -9.22 21.41
C SER A 7 -11.52 -9.98 22.20
N ALA A 8 -10.49 -10.51 21.53
CA ALA A 8 -9.41 -11.28 22.14
C ALA A 8 -8.20 -10.43 22.60
N ARG A 9 -8.23 -9.09 22.46
CA ARG A 9 -7.08 -8.18 22.67
C ARG A 9 -5.82 -8.55 21.88
N LEU A 10 -5.95 -9.36 20.83
CA LEU A 10 -4.85 -9.64 19.91
C LEU A 10 -4.78 -8.44 18.96
N GLU A 11 -3.78 -7.59 19.12
CA GLU A 11 -3.56 -6.48 18.18
C GLU A 11 -3.46 -7.05 16.77
N PRO A 12 -4.34 -6.66 15.84
CA PRO A 12 -4.22 -7.08 14.45
C PRO A 12 -2.86 -6.60 13.92
N ASN A 13 -1.91 -7.51 13.79
CA ASN A 13 -0.60 -7.17 13.25
C ASN A 13 -0.72 -6.81 11.76
N GLU A 14 0.27 -6.09 11.21
CA GLU A 14 0.27 -5.62 9.81
C GLU A 14 -0.06 -6.72 8.81
N VAL A 15 0.40 -7.95 9.06
CA VAL A 15 0.19 -9.13 8.20
C VAL A 15 -1.27 -9.58 8.22
N THR A 16 -1.89 -9.67 9.40
CA THR A 16 -3.31 -10.02 9.56
C THR A 16 -4.20 -8.97 8.90
N TYR A 17 -3.87 -7.70 9.11
CA TYR A 17 -4.62 -6.60 8.55
C TYR A 17 -4.51 -6.56 7.02
N THR A 18 -3.29 -6.73 6.50
CA THR A 18 -3.05 -6.84 5.05
C THR A 18 -3.80 -8.02 4.44
N ALA A 19 -3.82 -9.18 5.09
CA ALA A 19 -4.55 -10.35 4.63
C ALA A 19 -6.07 -10.10 4.55
N LEU A 20 -6.64 -9.44 5.56
CA LEU A 20 -8.06 -9.07 5.57
C LEU A 20 -8.40 -8.06 4.47
N LEU A 21 -7.57 -7.02 4.30
CA LEU A 21 -7.73 -6.04 3.23
C LEU A 21 -7.68 -6.70 1.86
N ARG A 22 -6.72 -7.62 1.64
CA ARG A 22 -6.62 -8.39 0.40
C ARG A 22 -7.86 -9.24 0.15
N ALA A 23 -8.36 -9.94 1.16
CA ALA A 23 -9.57 -10.74 1.05
C ALA A 23 -10.78 -9.89 0.62
N ARG A 24 -10.92 -8.68 1.18
CA ARG A 24 -11.99 -7.74 0.80
C ARG A 24 -11.83 -7.20 -0.62
N ILE A 25 -10.61 -6.83 -1.01
CA ILE A 25 -10.30 -6.39 -2.37
C ILE A 25 -10.64 -7.49 -3.38
N ALA A 26 -10.24 -8.74 -3.10
CA ALA A 26 -10.55 -9.89 -3.94
C ALA A 26 -12.05 -10.20 -4.02
N ALA A 27 -12.79 -9.96 -2.93
CA ALA A 27 -14.26 -10.05 -2.91
C ALA A 27 -14.96 -8.86 -3.59
N GLY A 28 -14.23 -7.88 -4.12
CA GLY A 28 -14.79 -6.67 -4.75
C GLY A 28 -15.26 -5.61 -3.76
N ASP A 29 -15.18 -5.87 -2.45
CA ASP A 29 -15.55 -4.97 -1.36
C ASP A 29 -14.47 -3.90 -1.11
N ARG A 30 -14.21 -3.06 -2.12
CA ARG A 30 -13.24 -1.96 -2.04
C ARG A 30 -13.68 -0.89 -1.03
N ALA A 31 -14.98 -0.66 -0.92
CA ALA A 31 -15.54 0.29 0.04
C ALA A 31 -15.31 -0.19 1.48
N GLY A 32 -15.56 -1.48 1.76
CA GLY A 32 -15.27 -2.09 3.05
C GLY A 32 -13.77 -2.16 3.34
N ALA A 33 -12.91 -2.39 2.35
CA ALA A 33 -11.46 -2.32 2.53
C ALA A 33 -10.99 -0.91 2.93
N LYS A 34 -11.52 0.14 2.27
CA LYS A 34 -11.25 1.54 2.64
C LYS A 34 -11.81 1.88 4.02
N ARG A 35 -13.04 1.46 4.33
CA ARG A 35 -13.64 1.67 5.66
C ARG A 35 -12.87 0.96 6.74
N LEU A 36 -12.42 -0.28 6.53
CA LEU A 36 -11.59 -0.99 7.48
C LEU A 36 -10.36 -0.13 7.79
N ALA A 37 -9.61 0.29 6.75
CA ALA A 37 -8.41 1.10 6.91
C ALA A 37 -8.65 2.41 7.71
N VAL A 38 -9.81 3.05 7.52
CA VAL A 38 -10.19 4.29 8.23
C VAL A 38 -10.72 4.02 9.65
N GLU A 39 -11.63 3.06 9.82
CA GLU A 39 -12.28 2.69 11.09
C GLU A 39 -11.35 1.93 12.05
N GLY A 40 -10.30 1.31 11.51
CA GLY A 40 -9.26 0.60 12.26
C GLY A 40 -8.36 1.51 13.10
N ARG A 41 -8.60 2.84 13.12
CA ARG A 41 -7.73 3.87 13.75
C ARG A 41 -6.32 3.88 13.15
N LEU A 42 -6.18 3.56 11.87
CA LEU A 42 -4.88 3.46 11.27
C LEU A 42 -4.46 4.79 10.63
N ASN A 43 -3.36 5.31 11.14
CA ASN A 43 -2.70 6.54 10.74
C ASN A 43 -2.02 6.30 9.36
N GLU A 44 -0.93 7.02 9.06
CA GLU A 44 -0.06 6.78 7.90
C GLU A 44 0.26 5.29 7.61
N VAL A 45 0.34 4.47 8.67
CA VAL A 45 0.60 3.02 8.61
C VAL A 45 -0.54 2.26 7.92
N GLY A 46 -1.81 2.54 8.22
CA GLY A 46 -2.93 1.78 7.62
C GLY A 46 -3.11 2.03 6.15
N PHE A 47 -2.91 3.27 5.74
CA PHE A 47 -2.87 3.61 4.33
C PHE A 47 -1.73 2.88 3.62
N THR A 48 -0.56 2.79 4.25
CA THR A 48 0.56 2.01 3.70
C THR A 48 0.19 0.53 3.56
N LEU A 49 -0.50 -0.07 4.53
CA LEU A 49 -1.01 -1.45 4.44
C LEU A 49 -2.06 -1.60 3.34
N LEU A 50 -2.94 -0.63 3.18
CA LEU A 50 -3.96 -0.62 2.13
C LEU A 50 -3.34 -0.55 0.73
N ILE A 51 -2.37 0.35 0.53
CA ILE A 51 -1.61 0.46 -0.72
C ILE A 51 -0.89 -0.87 -0.99
N ASN A 52 -0.24 -1.46 0.03
CA ASN A 52 0.44 -2.73 -0.10
C ASN A 52 -0.53 -3.89 -0.42
N ALA A 53 -1.73 -3.90 0.17
CA ALA A 53 -2.76 -4.90 -0.13
C ALA A 53 -3.22 -4.81 -1.59
N TYR A 54 -3.43 -3.60 -2.12
CA TYR A 54 -3.72 -3.38 -3.53
C TYR A 54 -2.55 -3.79 -4.44
N ALA A 55 -1.33 -3.40 -4.07
CA ALA A 55 -0.09 -3.76 -4.77
C ALA A 55 0.06 -5.29 -4.87
N MET A 56 -0.16 -6.02 -3.78
CA MET A 56 -0.09 -7.48 -3.74
C MET A 56 -1.19 -8.13 -4.58
N SER A 57 -2.32 -7.47 -4.78
CA SER A 57 -3.41 -7.94 -5.65
C SER A 57 -3.25 -7.52 -7.12
N GLY A 58 -2.20 -6.75 -7.45
CA GLY A 58 -1.97 -6.23 -8.81
C GLY A 58 -2.91 -5.09 -9.22
N ASP A 59 -3.69 -4.56 -8.28
CA ASP A 59 -4.64 -3.46 -8.53
C ASP A 59 -3.94 -2.11 -8.36
N VAL A 60 -3.26 -1.66 -9.43
CA VAL A 60 -2.53 -0.38 -9.45
C VAL A 60 -3.46 0.80 -9.22
N ARG A 61 -4.68 0.75 -9.79
CA ARG A 61 -5.67 1.83 -9.63
C ARG A 61 -6.06 1.97 -8.16
N GLY A 62 -6.38 0.87 -7.49
CA GLY A 62 -6.66 0.87 -6.05
C GLY A 62 -5.49 1.37 -5.21
N ALA A 63 -4.26 0.98 -5.56
CA ALA A 63 -3.05 1.44 -4.87
C ALA A 63 -2.84 2.95 -5.03
N LYS A 64 -3.03 3.48 -6.23
CA LYS A 64 -2.93 4.92 -6.53
C LYS A 64 -4.00 5.73 -5.80
N ASP A 65 -5.26 5.30 -5.85
CA ASP A 65 -6.37 5.95 -5.14
C ASP A 65 -6.12 6.02 -3.62
N ALA A 66 -5.59 4.93 -3.04
CA ALA A 66 -5.25 4.88 -1.62
C ALA A 66 -4.08 5.81 -1.28
N PHE A 67 -3.08 5.89 -2.15
CA PHE A 67 -1.94 6.80 -2.00
C PHE A 67 -2.35 8.28 -2.12
N GLU A 68 -3.23 8.62 -3.05
CA GLU A 68 -3.78 9.98 -3.17
C GLU A 68 -4.61 10.37 -1.94
N LEU A 69 -5.41 9.44 -1.41
CA LEU A 69 -6.17 9.68 -0.19
C LEU A 69 -5.24 9.89 1.00
N LEU A 70 -4.19 9.07 1.14
CA LEU A 70 -3.15 9.28 2.13
C LEU A 70 -2.55 10.67 1.99
N SER A 71 -2.19 11.08 0.77
CA SER A 71 -1.53 12.37 0.49
C SER A 71 -2.41 13.58 0.83
N LYS A 72 -3.74 13.42 0.81
CA LYS A 72 -4.70 14.44 1.24
C LYS A 72 -4.88 14.49 2.75
N GLN A 73 -4.67 13.38 3.46
CA GLN A 73 -4.91 13.25 4.90
C GLN A 73 -3.64 13.38 5.75
N SER A 74 -2.49 12.95 5.23
CA SER A 74 -1.19 12.99 5.90
C SER A 74 -0.06 13.10 4.87
N ARG A 75 1.18 13.25 5.34
CA ARG A 75 2.36 13.30 4.48
C ARG A 75 2.81 11.87 4.11
N PRO A 76 2.83 11.48 2.83
CA PRO A 76 3.33 10.16 2.46
C PRO A 76 4.80 9.99 2.87
N ASN A 77 5.13 8.81 3.38
CA ASN A 77 6.49 8.45 3.77
C ASN A 77 7.10 7.43 2.80
N LEU A 78 8.38 7.10 2.99
CA LEU A 78 9.11 6.20 2.10
C LEU A 78 8.42 4.82 1.98
N ALA A 79 7.77 4.33 3.04
CA ALA A 79 7.07 3.04 3.01
C ALA A 79 5.84 3.10 2.10
N SER A 80 5.06 4.18 2.15
CA SER A 80 3.90 4.39 1.27
C SER A 80 4.31 4.50 -0.21
N TYR A 81 5.39 5.23 -0.50
CA TYR A 81 5.95 5.30 -1.87
C TYR A 81 6.47 3.95 -2.34
N THR A 82 7.19 3.22 -1.49
CA THR A 82 7.70 1.88 -1.82
C THR A 82 6.56 0.91 -2.11
N ALA A 83 5.46 0.97 -1.34
CA ALA A 83 4.27 0.17 -1.57
C ALA A 83 3.59 0.50 -2.92
N LEU A 84 3.49 1.79 -3.27
CA LEU A 84 2.95 2.21 -4.57
C LEU A 84 3.85 1.75 -5.73
N MET A 85 5.16 1.88 -5.59
CA MET A 85 6.12 1.40 -6.59
C MET A 85 6.06 -0.12 -6.78
N LYS A 86 5.87 -0.89 -5.69
CA LYS A 86 5.63 -2.34 -5.78
C LYS A 86 4.36 -2.66 -6.58
N ALA A 87 3.32 -1.83 -6.50
CA ALA A 87 2.10 -2.02 -7.29
C ALA A 87 2.41 -1.88 -8.79
N TYR A 88 3.11 -0.81 -9.19
CA TYR A 88 3.53 -0.59 -10.57
C TYR A 88 4.46 -1.69 -11.07
N ALA A 89 5.45 -2.09 -10.26
CA ALA A 89 6.36 -3.20 -10.58
C ALA A 89 5.60 -4.50 -10.84
N LYS A 90 4.59 -4.82 -10.02
CA LYS A 90 3.80 -6.04 -10.19
C LYS A 90 2.88 -5.99 -11.42
N ALA A 91 2.46 -4.80 -11.82
CA ALA A 91 1.71 -4.57 -13.05
C ALA A 91 2.56 -4.41 -14.31
N ARG A 92 3.89 -4.57 -14.20
CA ARG A 92 4.85 -4.35 -15.30
C ARG A 92 4.81 -2.95 -15.87
N ASP A 93 4.44 -1.97 -15.05
CA ASP A 93 4.46 -0.57 -15.43
C ASP A 93 5.76 0.07 -14.92
N ALA A 94 6.83 -0.10 -15.70
CA ALA A 94 8.14 0.45 -15.39
C ALA A 94 8.11 1.98 -15.32
N ARG A 95 7.31 2.63 -16.19
CA ARG A 95 7.17 4.08 -16.22
C ARG A 95 6.55 4.60 -14.93
N GLY A 96 5.47 3.97 -14.46
CA GLY A 96 4.87 4.31 -13.18
C GLY A 96 5.83 4.11 -12.00
N ALA A 97 6.67 3.07 -12.04
CA ALA A 97 7.70 2.86 -11.01
C ALA A 97 8.79 3.95 -11.03
N ASP A 98 9.25 4.37 -12.21
CA ASP A 98 10.23 5.45 -12.37
C ASP A 98 9.66 6.80 -11.92
N GLU A 99 8.37 7.08 -12.23
CA GLU A 99 7.68 8.28 -11.76
C GLU A 99 7.59 8.34 -10.24
N VAL A 100 7.35 7.19 -9.58
CA VAL A 100 7.37 7.11 -8.12
C VAL A 100 8.78 7.36 -7.55
N LEU A 101 9.84 6.82 -8.19
CA LEU A 101 11.21 7.08 -7.77
C LEU A 101 11.56 8.58 -7.87
N ALA A 102 11.15 9.24 -8.95
CA ALA A 102 11.32 10.68 -9.12
C ALA A 102 10.60 11.48 -8.02
N GLN A 103 9.41 11.03 -7.59
CA GLN A 103 8.70 11.66 -6.47
C GLN A 103 9.42 11.47 -5.13
N ILE A 104 9.96 10.28 -4.84
CA ILE A 104 10.76 10.02 -3.63
C ILE A 104 11.93 11.02 -3.55
N GLN A 105 12.69 11.16 -4.63
CA GLN A 105 13.82 12.09 -4.71
C GLN A 105 13.38 13.55 -4.57
N LYS A 106 12.29 13.95 -5.23
CA LYS A 106 11.72 15.30 -5.15
C LYS A 106 11.27 15.68 -3.73
N HIS A 107 10.80 14.71 -2.96
CA HIS A 107 10.39 14.90 -1.56
C HIS A 107 11.55 14.79 -0.56
N SER A 108 12.81 14.78 -1.05
CA SER A 108 14.03 14.64 -0.24
C SER A 108 14.06 13.36 0.61
N LEU A 109 13.27 12.36 0.22
CA LEU A 109 13.33 11.04 0.82
C LEU A 109 14.47 10.27 0.15
N GLN A 110 15.33 9.64 0.95
CA GLN A 110 16.41 8.84 0.38
C GLN A 110 15.87 7.48 -0.07
N PRO A 111 15.97 7.15 -1.38
CA PRO A 111 15.69 5.80 -1.84
C PRO A 111 16.58 4.81 -1.11
N ASN A 112 16.01 3.72 -0.60
CA ASN A 112 16.77 2.67 0.08
C ASN A 112 16.98 1.46 -0.85
N SER A 113 17.75 0.48 -0.38
CA SER A 113 18.00 -0.77 -1.12
C SER A 113 16.72 -1.47 -1.59
N ALA A 114 15.65 -1.44 -0.78
CA ALA A 114 14.35 -2.00 -1.15
C ALA A 114 13.66 -1.22 -2.30
N THR A 115 13.91 0.09 -2.40
CA THR A 115 13.40 0.94 -3.48
C THR A 115 14.04 0.52 -4.81
N TYR A 116 15.37 0.50 -4.87
CA TYR A 116 16.09 0.08 -6.08
C TYR A 116 15.84 -1.38 -6.46
N ALA A 117 15.78 -2.30 -5.50
CA ALA A 117 15.47 -3.71 -5.78
C ALA A 117 14.09 -3.88 -6.43
N THR A 118 13.09 -3.11 -5.99
CA THR A 118 11.75 -3.13 -6.57
C THR A 118 11.74 -2.59 -7.99
N LEU A 119 12.51 -1.52 -8.26
CA LEU A 119 12.63 -0.92 -9.59
C LEU A 119 13.32 -1.86 -10.59
N ILE A 120 14.44 -2.46 -10.20
CA ILE A 120 15.15 -3.46 -11.01
C ILE A 120 14.21 -4.65 -11.29
N SER A 121 13.45 -5.10 -10.29
CA SER A 121 12.46 -6.16 -10.48
C SER A 121 11.31 -5.76 -11.41
N ALA A 122 10.98 -4.47 -11.51
CA ALA A 122 9.96 -3.97 -12.45
C ALA A 122 10.47 -3.98 -13.89
N GLN A 123 11.76 -3.67 -14.09
CA GLN A 123 12.40 -3.53 -15.40
C GLN A 123 12.92 -4.86 -15.96
N ALA A 124 13.22 -5.84 -15.11
CA ALA A 124 13.83 -7.12 -15.49
C ALA A 124 12.83 -8.21 -15.97
N LYS A 125 11.56 -7.89 -16.23
CA LYS A 125 10.48 -8.86 -16.55
C LYS A 125 9.65 -8.48 -17.77
#